data_AF-A0A1F9CNT6-F1
#
_entry.id   AF-A0A1F9CNT6-F1
#
_cell.length_a   1.000
_cell.length_b   1.000
_cell.length_c   1.000
_cell.angle_alpha   90.00
_cell.angle_beta   90.00
_cell.angle_gamma   90.00
#
_symmetry.space_group_name_H-M   'P 1'
#
loop_
_entity.id
_entity.type
_entity.pdbx_description
1 polymer ?
#
loop_
_entity_poly.entity_id
_entity_poly.type
_entity_poly.pdbx_seq_one_letter_code
_entity_poly.pdbx_strand_id
1 'polypeptide(L)'
;MVDRRGQEKPPEKVTEAPQAEAAKPDAAETEDPSSEEARSESQTPPTPINFVTIILSLSSNTLIQLGEIPDPFTKKMEKNLIAAKQTVDILGLLEEKTKGNLTGEESQALETVLYDLRMRYLRASGRL
;
A
#
# COMPACT_ATOMS: atom_id res chain seq x y z
N MET A 1 20.86 -67.88 -5.16
CA MET A 1 20.30 -66.59 -5.61
C MET A 1 19.78 -65.85 -4.38
N VAL A 2 20.50 -64.77 -4.05
CA VAL A 2 20.20 -63.60 -3.19
C VAL A 2 18.87 -63.54 -2.39
N ASP A 3 19.05 -63.61 -1.05
CA ASP A 3 18.43 -62.83 0.06
C ASP A 3 16.95 -62.37 0.13
N ARG A 4 16.36 -62.68 1.30
CA ARG A 4 15.81 -61.75 2.35
C ARG A 4 14.29 -61.68 2.62
N ARG A 5 13.99 -62.07 3.88
CA ARG A 5 12.96 -61.56 4.83
C ARG A 5 11.53 -62.03 4.54
N GLY A 6 10.78 -62.65 5.44
CA GLY A 6 10.88 -62.80 6.90
C GLY A 6 9.45 -62.86 7.44
N GLN A 7 9.07 -64.02 7.97
CA GLN A 7 7.83 -64.42 8.70
C GLN A 7 7.47 -63.47 9.87
N GLU A 8 6.33 -63.45 10.56
CA GLU A 8 5.04 -64.17 10.57
C GLU A 8 4.09 -63.37 11.51
N LYS A 9 2.81 -63.74 11.50
CA LYS A 9 1.68 -63.14 12.25
C LYS A 9 1.71 -63.44 13.77
N PRO A 10 0.96 -62.69 14.60
CA PRO A 10 1.07 -62.70 16.07
C PRO A 10 0.04 -63.64 16.74
N PRO A 11 0.14 -63.82 18.07
CA PRO A 11 -1.09 -63.91 18.86
C PRO A 11 -1.11 -63.05 20.13
N GLU A 12 -2.32 -62.95 20.67
CA GLU A 12 -2.87 -62.02 21.65
C GLU A 12 -2.45 -62.20 23.13
N LYS A 13 -2.45 -61.05 23.82
CA LYS A 13 -2.88 -60.69 25.19
C LYS A 13 -2.98 -61.75 26.30
N VAL A 14 -2.33 -61.41 27.43
CA VAL A 14 -2.72 -61.67 28.85
C VAL A 14 -2.15 -60.47 29.66
N THR A 15 -2.96 -59.51 30.14
CA THR A 15 -3.36 -59.25 31.57
C THR A 15 -2.22 -59.41 32.59
N GLU A 16 -1.92 -58.55 33.57
CA GLU A 16 -2.58 -57.40 34.23
C GLU A 16 -1.57 -56.70 35.20
N ALA A 17 -1.44 -55.37 35.09
CA ALA A 17 -1.10 -54.33 36.10
C ALA A 17 0.22 -54.41 36.96
N PRO A 18 0.65 -53.34 37.68
CA PRO A 18 0.19 -51.94 37.76
C PRO A 18 1.32 -50.87 37.69
N GLN A 19 0.93 -49.59 37.77
CA GLN A 19 1.72 -48.38 38.09
C GLN A 19 2.09 -47.47 36.92
N ALA A 20 1.13 -46.57 36.66
CA ALA A 20 1.25 -45.16 36.32
C ALA A 20 2.66 -44.62 35.99
N GLU A 21 2.91 -44.43 34.70
CA GLU A 21 3.98 -43.58 34.20
C GLU A 21 3.45 -42.72 33.03
N ALA A 22 3.78 -41.43 33.09
CA ALA A 22 3.84 -40.45 32.02
C ALA A 22 2.54 -40.11 31.23
N ALA A 23 1.74 -39.21 31.81
CA ALA A 23 1.03 -38.21 31.01
C ALA A 23 1.75 -36.85 31.17
N LYS A 24 2.54 -36.45 30.16
CA LYS A 24 2.81 -35.04 29.86
C LYS A 24 1.75 -34.60 28.85
N PRO A 25 1.16 -33.41 29.01
CA PRO A 25 1.80 -32.19 28.52
C PRO A 25 1.84 -31.11 29.62
N ASP A 26 3.03 -30.61 29.94
CA ASP A 26 3.55 -29.36 29.37
C ASP A 26 2.62 -28.17 29.64
N ALA A 27 2.74 -27.66 30.86
CA ALA A 27 2.16 -26.40 31.30
C ALA A 27 3.11 -25.81 32.36
N ALA A 28 4.16 -25.14 31.89
CA ALA A 28 4.97 -24.23 32.69
C ALA A 28 5.53 -23.14 31.76
N GLU A 29 4.89 -21.97 31.84
CA GLU A 29 5.48 -20.63 31.76
C GLU A 29 6.71 -20.44 30.87
N THR A 30 6.51 -19.74 29.75
CA THR A 30 7.48 -18.77 29.28
C THR A 30 6.73 -17.50 28.95
N GLU A 31 7.02 -16.44 29.68
CA GLU A 31 6.74 -15.08 29.25
C GLU A 31 7.44 -14.88 27.90
N ASP A 32 6.67 -14.61 26.86
CA ASP A 32 7.20 -14.21 25.57
C ASP A 32 7.11 -12.67 25.49
N PRO A 33 8.21 -11.93 25.67
CA PRO A 33 8.25 -10.47 25.55
C PRO A 33 8.32 -10.10 24.06
N SER A 34 7.41 -10.63 23.25
CA SER A 34 7.35 -10.41 21.80
C SER A 34 5.97 -9.89 21.39
N SER A 35 5.58 -8.79 22.01
CA SER A 35 4.54 -7.90 21.47
C SER A 35 5.02 -6.46 21.53
N GLU A 36 6.26 -6.23 21.10
CA GLU A 36 6.88 -4.90 20.95
C GLU A 36 7.18 -4.55 19.48
N GLU A 37 6.71 -5.34 18.50
CA GLU A 37 7.03 -5.14 17.08
C GLU A 37 5.80 -5.21 16.17
N ALA A 38 4.74 -4.45 16.43
CA ALA A 38 3.66 -4.30 15.42
C ALA A 38 2.83 -3.02 15.55
N ARG A 39 3.46 -1.87 15.85
CA ARG A 39 3.04 -0.52 15.43
C ARG A 39 3.98 0.52 16.03
N SER A 40 5.25 0.47 15.64
CA SER A 40 5.95 1.73 15.48
C SER A 40 5.32 2.36 14.23
N GLU A 41 4.25 3.14 14.42
CA GLU A 41 3.99 4.26 13.53
C GLU A 41 5.29 5.06 13.57
N SER A 42 6.21 4.72 12.67
CA SER A 42 7.41 5.47 12.46
C SER A 42 6.93 6.88 12.21
N GLN A 43 7.08 7.73 13.22
CA GLN A 43 6.84 9.15 13.10
C GLN A 43 7.97 9.65 12.20
N THR A 44 7.84 9.38 10.90
CA THR A 44 8.65 10.04 9.89
C THR A 44 8.40 11.52 10.11
N PRO A 45 9.45 12.32 10.39
CA PRO A 45 9.28 13.74 10.55
C PRO A 45 8.54 14.27 9.32
N PRO A 46 7.53 15.15 9.48
CA PRO A 46 6.77 15.65 8.36
C PRO A 46 7.74 16.26 7.36
N THR A 47 7.73 15.73 6.13
CA THR A 47 8.56 16.27 5.05
C THR A 47 8.20 17.74 4.87
N PRO A 48 9.19 18.65 4.77
CA PRO A 48 8.90 20.07 4.60
C PRO A 48 8.07 20.28 3.33
N ILE A 49 6.93 20.94 3.48
CA ILE A 49 6.06 21.27 2.35
C ILE A 49 6.73 22.36 1.54
N ASN A 50 6.93 22.10 0.24
CA ASN A 50 7.43 23.07 -0.73
C ASN A 50 6.48 23.19 -1.93
N PHE A 51 6.80 24.08 -2.88
CA PHE A 51 5.95 24.31 -4.04
C PHE A 51 5.73 23.04 -4.89
N VAL A 52 6.78 22.25 -5.10
CA VAL A 52 6.69 20.97 -5.83
C VAL A 52 5.73 20.00 -5.12
N THR A 53 5.72 19.97 -3.80
CA THR A 53 4.79 19.14 -3.00
C THR A 53 3.34 19.53 -3.25
N ILE A 54 3.04 20.83 -3.38
CA ILE A 54 1.70 21.33 -3.70
C ILE A 54 1.29 20.91 -5.12
N ILE A 55 2.18 21.05 -6.11
CA ILE A 55 1.93 20.62 -7.49
C ILE A 55 1.59 19.13 -7.56
N LEU A 56 2.39 18.28 -6.89
CA LEU A 56 2.19 16.84 -6.88
C LEU A 56 0.88 16.43 -6.19
N SER A 57 0.51 17.14 -5.12
CA SER A 57 -0.74 16.92 -4.40
C SER A 57 -1.96 17.27 -5.27
N LEU A 58 -1.92 18.40 -5.98
CA LEU A 58 -2.96 18.80 -6.93
C LEU A 58 -3.04 17.85 -8.14
N SER A 59 -1.89 17.37 -8.62
CA SER A 59 -1.81 16.35 -9.67
C SER A 59 -2.52 15.07 -9.25
N SER A 60 -2.18 14.54 -8.07
CA SER A 60 -2.80 13.34 -7.52
C SER A 60 -4.32 13.49 -7.35
N ASN A 61 -4.77 14.66 -6.85
CA ASN A 61 -6.20 14.98 -6.76
C ASN A 61 -6.88 15.01 -8.14
N THR A 62 -6.20 15.55 -9.15
CA THR A 62 -6.72 15.56 -10.53
C THR A 62 -6.86 14.14 -11.07
N LEU A 63 -5.90 13.24 -10.81
CA LEU A 63 -5.99 11.83 -11.24
C LEU A 63 -7.19 11.11 -10.59
N ILE A 64 -7.48 11.38 -9.31
CA ILE A 64 -8.70 10.88 -8.64
C ILE A 64 -9.94 11.43 -9.36
N GLN A 65 -9.99 12.74 -9.60
CA GLN A 65 -11.12 13.40 -10.27
C GLN A 65 -11.33 12.93 -11.71
N LEU A 66 -10.26 12.49 -12.40
CA LEU A 66 -10.35 11.88 -13.73
C LEU A 66 -10.82 10.42 -13.69
N GLY A 67 -10.89 9.81 -12.50
CA GLY A 67 -11.22 8.40 -12.31
C GLY A 67 -10.08 7.46 -12.73
N GLU A 68 -8.84 7.94 -12.75
CA GLU A 68 -7.67 7.12 -13.12
C GLU A 68 -7.10 6.34 -11.92
N ILE A 69 -7.29 6.88 -10.72
CA ILE A 69 -6.94 6.23 -9.46
C ILE A 69 -8.13 6.28 -8.48
N PRO A 70 -8.26 5.31 -7.57
CA PRO A 70 -9.42 5.25 -6.69
C PRO A 70 -9.31 6.34 -5.62
N ASP A 71 -10.45 6.92 -5.27
CA ASP A 71 -10.52 7.86 -4.16
C ASP A 71 -10.06 7.17 -2.85
N PRO A 72 -9.12 7.75 -2.10
CA PRO A 72 -8.55 7.08 -0.92
C PRO A 72 -9.55 6.89 0.22
N PHE A 73 -10.62 7.69 0.27
CA PHE A 73 -11.67 7.65 1.30
C PHE A 73 -12.81 6.73 0.89
N THR A 74 -13.35 6.90 -0.33
CA THR A 74 -14.50 6.11 -0.78
C THR A 74 -14.11 4.78 -1.41
N LYS A 75 -12.83 4.60 -1.78
CA LYS A 75 -12.29 3.45 -2.53
C LYS A 75 -12.93 3.24 -3.90
N LYS A 76 -13.65 4.23 -4.43
CA LYS A 76 -14.31 4.16 -5.73
C LYS A 76 -13.51 4.88 -6.81
N MET A 77 -13.62 4.36 -8.03
CA MET A 77 -13.20 5.05 -9.24
C MET A 77 -14.39 5.85 -9.77
N GLU A 78 -14.43 7.16 -9.49
CA GLU A 78 -15.49 8.04 -9.96
C GLU A 78 -14.91 9.22 -10.72
N LYS A 79 -15.48 9.48 -11.90
CA LYS A 79 -15.00 10.52 -12.80
C LYS A 79 -15.83 11.79 -12.64
N ASN A 80 -15.16 12.87 -12.26
CA ASN A 80 -15.69 14.22 -12.17
C ASN A 80 -14.86 15.18 -13.03
N LEU A 81 -15.23 15.28 -14.31
CA LEU A 81 -14.55 16.14 -15.28
C LEU A 81 -14.62 17.64 -14.92
N ILE A 82 -15.67 18.08 -14.22
CA ILE A 82 -15.81 19.49 -13.82
C ILE A 82 -14.74 19.81 -12.76
N ALA A 83 -14.61 18.98 -11.74
CA ALA A 83 -13.58 19.14 -10.71
C ALA A 83 -12.17 19.04 -11.31
N ALA A 84 -11.93 18.05 -12.19
CA ALA A 84 -10.64 17.89 -12.85
C ALA A 84 -10.25 19.14 -13.64
N LYS A 85 -11.20 19.72 -14.40
CA LYS A 85 -10.97 20.97 -15.13
C LYS A 85 -10.61 22.12 -14.19
N GLN A 86 -11.34 22.28 -13.09
CA GLN A 86 -11.06 23.33 -12.11
C GLN A 86 -9.66 23.19 -11.52
N THR A 87 -9.23 21.98 -11.17
CA THR A 87 -7.87 21.75 -10.63
C THR A 87 -6.79 22.07 -11.67
N VAL A 88 -6.99 21.68 -12.94
CA VAL A 88 -6.07 22.03 -14.05
C VAL A 88 -6.02 23.55 -14.28
N ASP A 89 -7.17 24.22 -14.25
CA ASP A 89 -7.24 25.68 -14.40
C ASP A 89 -6.53 26.39 -13.24
N ILE A 90 -6.64 25.88 -12.00
CA ILE A 90 -5.92 26.40 -10.83
C ILE A 90 -4.41 26.26 -11.02
N LEU A 91 -3.92 25.11 -11.49
CA LEU A 91 -2.49 24.92 -11.78
C LEU A 91 -2.01 25.88 -12.88
N GLY A 92 -2.81 26.13 -13.91
CA GLY A 92 -2.51 27.14 -14.93
C GLY A 92 -2.49 28.56 -14.37
N LEU A 93 -3.41 28.90 -13.47
CA LEU A 93 -3.39 30.20 -12.80
C LEU A 93 -2.15 30.35 -11.91
N LEU A 94 -1.72 29.30 -11.22
CA LEU A 94 -0.50 29.30 -10.42
C LEU A 94 0.73 29.54 -11.29
N GLU A 95 0.83 28.90 -12.45
CA GLU A 95 1.90 29.15 -13.43
C GLU A 95 1.98 30.64 -13.79
N GLU A 96 0.85 31.26 -14.14
CA GLU A 96 0.80 32.69 -14.48
C GLU A 96 1.17 33.59 -13.30
N LYS A 97 0.63 33.32 -12.11
CA LYS A 97 0.82 34.17 -10.92
C LYS A 97 2.17 34.03 -10.25
N THR A 98 2.86 32.92 -10.48
CA THR A 98 4.19 32.65 -9.89
C THR A 98 5.34 32.88 -10.87
N LYS A 99 5.06 33.27 -12.12
CA LYS A 99 6.06 33.56 -13.13
C LYS A 99 7.09 34.59 -12.63
N GLY A 100 8.37 34.24 -12.78
CA GLY A 100 9.50 35.06 -12.31
C GLY A 100 9.88 34.84 -10.83
N ASN A 101 9.08 34.10 -10.06
CA ASN A 101 9.37 33.71 -8.68
C ASN A 101 9.74 32.23 -8.52
N LEU A 102 9.63 31.43 -9.58
CA LEU A 102 9.95 30.00 -9.56
C LEU A 102 11.44 29.76 -9.80
N THR A 103 12.00 28.78 -9.08
CA THR A 103 13.27 28.16 -9.46
C THR A 103 13.11 27.36 -10.76
N GLY A 104 14.23 27.02 -11.41
CA GLY A 104 14.20 26.21 -12.64
C GLY A 104 13.53 24.84 -12.45
N GLU A 105 13.78 24.20 -11.30
CA GLU A 105 13.16 22.93 -10.93
C GLU A 105 11.64 23.06 -10.75
N GLU A 106 11.19 24.09 -10.04
CA GLU A 106 9.77 24.36 -9.82
C GLU A 106 9.02 24.68 -11.11
N SER A 107 9.63 25.48 -12.00
CA SER A 107 9.05 25.78 -13.32
C SER A 107 8.90 24.51 -14.14
N GLN A 108 9.97 23.71 -14.24
CA GLN A 108 9.95 22.48 -15.00
C GLN A 108 8.93 21.46 -14.46
N ALA A 109 8.85 21.32 -13.13
CA ALA A 109 7.88 20.45 -12.49
C ALA A 109 6.44 20.89 -12.80
N LEU A 110 6.15 22.19 -12.68
CA LEU A 110 4.83 22.75 -12.96
C LEU A 110 4.44 22.57 -14.43
N GLU A 111 5.32 22.93 -15.36
CA GLU A 111 5.09 22.81 -16.81
C GLU A 111 4.82 21.35 -17.21
N THR A 112 5.64 20.42 -16.70
CA THR A 112 5.51 18.98 -17.00
C THR A 112 4.18 18.43 -16.49
N VAL A 113 3.84 18.71 -15.24
CA VAL A 113 2.59 18.24 -14.63
C VAL A 113 1.38 18.86 -15.34
N LEU A 114 1.41 20.16 -15.59
CA LEU A 114 0.30 20.87 -16.23
C LEU A 114 0.05 20.35 -17.65
N TYR A 115 1.11 20.07 -18.42
CA TYR A 115 0.99 19.46 -19.73
C TYR A 115 0.35 18.06 -19.65
N ASP A 116 0.87 17.18 -18.79
CA ASP A 116 0.35 15.82 -18.64
C ASP A 116 -1.13 15.81 -18.24
N LEU A 117 -1.51 16.62 -17.25
CA LEU A 117 -2.90 16.71 -16.80
C LEU A 117 -3.84 17.27 -17.87
N ARG A 118 -3.39 18.26 -18.66
CA ARG A 118 -4.17 18.76 -19.81
C ARG A 118 -4.42 17.65 -20.83
N MET A 119 -3.41 16.86 -21.15
CA MET A 119 -3.53 15.74 -22.09
C MET A 119 -4.47 14.65 -21.57
N ARG A 120 -4.34 14.28 -20.29
CA ARG A 120 -5.26 13.32 -19.64
C ARG A 120 -6.68 13.83 -19.62
N TYR A 121 -6.88 15.11 -19.30
CA TYR A 121 -8.19 15.74 -19.32
C TYR A 121 -8.83 15.72 -20.73
N LEU A 122 -8.06 16.02 -21.77
CA LEU A 122 -8.56 15.97 -23.15
C LEU A 122 -8.98 14.56 -23.55
N ARG A 123 -8.15 13.55 -23.24
CA ARG A 123 -8.50 12.13 -23.45
C ARG A 123 -9.75 11.74 -22.67
N ALA A 124 -9.83 12.13 -21.40
CA ALA A 124 -10.97 11.83 -20.55
C ALA A 124 -12.26 12.55 -21.01
N SER A 125 -12.16 13.75 -21.58
CA SER A 125 -13.32 14.48 -22.12
C SER A 125 -13.74 14.03 -23.52
N GLY A 126 -13.04 13.08 -24.14
CA GLY A 126 -13.31 12.61 -25.50
C GLY A 126 -12.94 13.64 -26.57
N ARG A 127 -12.02 14.56 -26.26
CA ARG A 127 -11.55 15.62 -27.17
C ARG A 127 -10.20 15.30 -27.81
N LEU A 128 -9.70 14.08 -27.59
CA LEU A 128 -8.45 13.52 -28.11
C LEU A 128 -8.68 12.09 -28.57
#